data_AF-A0A7Y0LCD1-F1
#
_entry.id   AF-A0A7Y0LCD1-F1
#
_cell.length_a   1.000
_cell.length_b   1.000
_cell.length_c   1.000
_cell.angle_alpha   90.00
_cell.angle_beta   90.00
_cell.angle_gamma   90.00
#
_symmetry.space_group_name_H-M   'P 1'
#
loop_
_entity.id
_entity.type
_entity.pdbx_description
1 polymer ?
#
loop_
_entity_poly.entity_id
_entity_poly.type
_entity_poly.pdbx_seq_one_letter_code
_entity_poly.pdbx_strand_id
1 'polypeptide(L)'
;MTNNFFKAGLLSSAMLLGLTACDGDDGATGAAGPQGQQGPTGADGQDGKDATSSFTATLIARAVLNAQSPEGAAEIVQYHKASGMIYAINSSGDTATVELLPLADAEPSALTADSEGVISNTNLTIAVTLDLSENTPGDANSISISDDLNMLAVAMAADAIDENGHIAFYDISGATPTFVKNVEVGVLPDMVTFTPDSSKVVVANEGEPSGDYTVDPEGTISIISIADGEVSNTAVSLGFTNYNDKKAELAAQGMMFPNPSGRVINGQTIDTTVAMDLEPEYVAISADSKTAFVSLQENNGLVLVDLDAMSITDIKGLGFKDWGNYSLDASDKDSGLNLRQYKNLFGMYQPDTIATFSWKDATFVVTANEGDGREYFFDVADEAACTAAGGLDYDEDDGCLSYTDESRAEDLNLDPAAFAHVNNDDDDLGRLKVSIERGDIDSDGDYDQLYTYGARSFSIWDASGNLVFDSGDEIERITAAIYGEAFNNDEDENEGDTRSDAKGPEPEALAIGVVGERTLAFVGLERMGGIMIYDISNPFNVSFVDYFNNRGVIEGADITGDLAPEGMKFIPATDTEKAMLVVGNEISGSVSVWEISEE
;
A
#
# COMPACT_ATOMS: atom_id res chain seq x y z
N MET A 1 -13.59 57.20 50.50
CA MET A 1 -13.52 57.85 51.83
C MET A 1 -13.95 56.83 52.88
N THR A 2 -13.06 56.58 53.84
CA THR A 2 -13.25 55.97 55.19
C THR A 2 -13.80 54.53 55.28
N ASN A 3 -13.01 53.53 55.69
CA ASN A 3 -12.55 53.19 57.07
C ASN A 3 -13.73 52.86 58.02
N ASN A 4 -13.69 51.94 58.98
CA ASN A 4 -12.80 50.85 59.41
C ASN A 4 -13.49 50.24 60.67
N PHE A 5 -13.37 48.92 60.87
CA PHE A 5 -12.95 48.25 62.12
C PHE A 5 -13.71 48.44 63.48
N PHE A 6 -14.15 47.29 64.00
CA PHE A 6 -13.80 46.65 65.30
C PHE A 6 -14.55 46.91 66.63
N LYS A 7 -14.68 45.77 67.36
CA LYS A 7 -14.67 45.52 68.82
C LYS A 7 -15.92 45.91 69.61
N ALA A 8 -16.36 45.21 70.65
CA ALA A 8 -16.09 43.91 71.28
C ALA A 8 -17.04 43.79 72.49
N GLY A 9 -17.25 42.58 73.04
CA GLY A 9 -17.31 42.44 74.50
C GLY A 9 -18.51 41.75 75.15
N LEU A 10 -18.38 40.42 75.27
CA LEU A 10 -18.51 39.62 76.50
C LEU A 10 -19.88 39.34 77.20
N LEU A 11 -20.07 38.02 77.42
CA LEU A 11 -20.71 37.28 78.54
C LEU A 11 -22.25 37.33 78.63
N SER A 12 -22.99 36.23 78.82
CA SER A 12 -22.66 35.03 79.61
C SER A 12 -23.62 33.86 79.33
N SER A 13 -23.04 32.67 79.49
CA SER A 13 -23.55 31.31 79.45
C SER A 13 -24.92 31.03 80.09
N ALA A 14 -25.73 30.18 79.47
CA ALA A 14 -26.15 28.88 80.05
C ALA A 14 -27.05 28.08 79.10
N MET A 15 -26.54 26.91 78.71
CA MET A 15 -27.24 25.63 78.48
C MET A 15 -28.33 25.54 77.39
N LEU A 16 -27.90 25.09 76.20
CA LEU A 16 -28.44 23.92 75.49
C LEU A 16 -27.48 23.53 74.33
N LEU A 17 -26.58 22.59 74.62
CA LEU A 17 -25.76 21.82 73.66
C LEU A 17 -26.71 20.88 72.86
N GLY A 18 -26.58 20.58 71.57
CA GLY A 18 -25.71 20.99 70.48
C GLY A 18 -26.23 20.25 69.22
N LEU A 19 -26.55 20.99 68.16
CA LEU A 19 -26.77 20.45 66.81
C LEU A 19 -25.40 20.38 66.14
N THR A 20 -24.88 19.18 65.87
CA THR A 20 -23.95 18.86 64.77
C THR A 20 -23.67 17.36 64.80
N ALA A 21 -24.16 16.62 63.80
CA ALA A 21 -23.53 15.41 63.30
C ALA A 21 -23.27 15.73 61.83
N CYS A 22 -22.05 16.15 61.53
CA CYS A 22 -21.10 15.38 60.73
C CYS A 22 -21.57 15.26 59.29
N ASP A 23 -21.07 16.14 58.42
CA ASP A 23 -20.66 15.69 57.09
C ASP A 23 -19.84 14.42 57.32
N GLY A 24 -20.29 13.31 56.74
CA GLY A 24 -19.41 12.18 56.54
C GLY A 24 -18.30 12.69 55.64
N ASP A 25 -17.08 12.74 56.16
CA ASP A 25 -15.91 12.48 55.35
C ASP A 25 -16.20 11.11 54.72
N ASP A 26 -16.58 11.08 53.44
CA ASP A 26 -16.54 9.86 52.66
C ASP A 26 -15.08 9.45 52.72
N GLY A 27 -14.77 8.58 53.68
CA GLY A 27 -13.40 8.16 53.94
C GLY A 27 -12.78 7.77 52.62
N ALA A 28 -11.57 8.26 52.35
CA ALA A 28 -10.85 8.02 51.11
C ALA A 28 -11.12 6.60 50.62
N THR A 29 -11.56 6.47 49.36
CA THR A 29 -11.78 5.18 48.70
C THR A 29 -10.68 4.24 49.12
N GLY A 30 -11.03 3.18 49.86
CA GLY A 30 -10.05 2.20 50.29
C GLY A 30 -9.27 1.73 49.06
N ALA A 31 -7.94 1.58 49.20
CA ALA A 31 -7.12 1.09 48.10
C ALA A 31 -7.81 -0.13 47.47
N ALA A 32 -7.93 -0.13 46.14
CA ALA A 32 -8.48 -1.24 45.40
C ALA A 32 -7.82 -2.52 45.91
N GLY A 33 -8.64 -3.51 46.29
CA GLY A 33 -8.10 -4.79 46.71
C GLY A 33 -7.20 -5.34 45.59
N PRO A 34 -6.12 -6.07 45.92
CA PRO A 34 -5.30 -6.68 44.89
C PRO A 34 -6.19 -7.50 43.96
N GLN A 35 -6.05 -7.26 42.65
CA GLN A 35 -6.74 -8.02 41.61
C GLN A 35 -6.57 -9.51 41.91
N GLY A 36 -7.69 -10.25 41.88
CA GLY A 36 -7.64 -11.70 42.07
C GLY A 36 -6.69 -12.32 41.06
N GLN A 37 -5.99 -13.39 41.44
CA GLN A 37 -5.16 -14.13 40.48
C GLN A 37 -6.00 -14.49 39.26
N GLN A 38 -5.51 -14.10 38.07
CA GLN A 38 -6.09 -14.48 36.80
C GLN A 38 -6.24 -16.01 36.79
N GLY A 39 -7.43 -16.47 36.37
CA GLY A 39 -7.66 -17.90 36.19
C GLY A 39 -6.68 -18.46 35.16
N PRO A 40 -6.37 -19.77 35.22
CA PRO A 40 -5.59 -20.40 34.16
C PRO A 40 -6.30 -20.21 32.82
N THR A 41 -5.54 -19.95 31.76
CA THR A 41 -6.01 -19.94 30.37
C THR A 41 -6.84 -21.20 30.10
N GLY A 42 -7.98 -21.02 29.43
CA GLY A 42 -8.80 -22.14 28.99
C GLY A 42 -7.98 -23.08 28.12
N ALA A 43 -8.33 -24.36 28.08
CA ALA A 43 -7.76 -25.24 27.08
C ALA A 43 -8.28 -24.81 25.70
N ASP A 44 -7.40 -24.81 24.70
CA ASP A 44 -7.77 -24.49 23.33
C ASP A 44 -8.92 -25.38 22.85
N GLY A 45 -9.73 -24.81 21.95
CA GLY A 45 -10.71 -25.58 21.21
C GLY A 45 -10.04 -26.71 20.42
N GLN A 46 -10.82 -27.69 19.99
CA GLN A 46 -10.36 -28.52 18.88
C GLN A 46 -10.45 -27.67 17.62
N ASP A 47 -9.38 -27.64 16.84
CA ASP A 47 -9.36 -27.00 15.53
C ASP A 47 -10.57 -27.44 14.71
N GLY A 48 -11.15 -26.48 13.99
CA GLY A 48 -12.15 -26.78 12.98
C GLY A 48 -11.57 -27.75 11.94
N LYS A 49 -12.45 -28.38 11.16
CA LYS A 49 -11.98 -28.90 9.88
C LYS A 49 -11.86 -27.73 8.94
N ASP A 50 -10.72 -27.61 8.27
CA ASP A 50 -10.54 -26.70 7.15
C ASP A 50 -11.72 -26.86 6.18
N ALA A 51 -12.20 -25.73 5.66
CA ALA A 51 -13.11 -25.77 4.53
C ALA A 51 -12.42 -26.59 3.42
N THR A 52 -13.17 -27.42 2.70
CA THR A 52 -12.63 -28.02 1.48
C THR A 52 -12.35 -26.89 0.50
N SER A 53 -11.10 -26.45 0.41
CA SER A 53 -10.68 -25.48 -0.60
C SER A 53 -10.91 -26.12 -1.98
N SER A 54 -11.53 -25.37 -2.89
CA SER A 54 -11.65 -25.79 -4.29
C SER A 54 -10.35 -25.61 -5.07
N PHE A 55 -9.31 -25.05 -4.44
CA PHE A 55 -8.02 -24.77 -5.04
C PHE A 55 -6.87 -25.27 -4.18
N THR A 56 -5.72 -25.46 -4.81
CA THR A 56 -4.45 -25.70 -4.14
C THR A 56 -3.40 -24.76 -4.71
N ALA A 57 -2.68 -24.05 -3.83
CA ALA A 57 -1.45 -23.35 -4.16
C ALA A 57 -0.25 -24.17 -3.65
N THR A 58 0.72 -24.45 -4.53
CA THR A 58 1.94 -25.20 -4.16
C THR A 58 3.17 -24.46 -4.63
N LEU A 59 4.07 -24.12 -3.71
CA LEU A 59 5.36 -23.52 -4.05
C LEU A 59 6.22 -24.53 -4.82
N ILE A 60 6.58 -24.19 -6.06
CA ILE A 60 7.36 -25.06 -6.95
C ILE A 60 8.75 -24.52 -7.25
N ALA A 61 8.93 -23.19 -7.18
CA ALA A 61 10.23 -22.57 -7.35
C ALA A 61 10.42 -21.40 -6.39
N ARG A 62 11.66 -21.22 -5.91
CA ARG A 62 12.05 -20.08 -5.10
C ARG A 62 13.50 -19.68 -5.38
N ALA A 63 13.73 -18.39 -5.55
CA ALA A 63 15.05 -17.75 -5.61
C ALA A 63 15.10 -16.58 -4.62
N VAL A 64 16.31 -16.12 -4.29
CA VAL A 64 16.54 -14.90 -3.50
C VAL A 64 17.57 -14.06 -4.23
N LEU A 65 17.20 -12.82 -4.51
CA LEU A 65 18.04 -11.79 -5.09
C LEU A 65 18.72 -11.03 -3.95
N ASN A 66 19.96 -10.62 -4.16
CA ASN A 66 20.80 -9.90 -3.19
C ASN A 66 20.62 -10.29 -1.70
N ALA A 67 20.77 -11.58 -1.37
CA ALA A 67 20.48 -12.12 -0.02
C ALA A 67 21.27 -11.51 1.17
N GLN A 68 22.12 -10.50 0.95
CA GLN A 68 22.81 -9.75 2.01
C GLN A 68 22.17 -8.38 2.29
N SER A 69 21.42 -7.84 1.33
CA SER A 69 20.70 -6.57 1.41
C SER A 69 19.51 -6.68 0.44
N PRO A 70 18.48 -7.47 0.80
CA PRO A 70 17.43 -7.86 -0.14
C PRO A 70 16.38 -6.78 -0.41
N GLU A 71 16.22 -5.82 0.49
CA GLU A 71 15.26 -4.72 0.39
C GLU A 71 15.43 -3.94 -0.92
N GLY A 72 14.33 -3.75 -1.64
CA GLY A 72 14.30 -3.21 -3.01
C GLY A 72 14.76 -4.20 -4.10
N ALA A 73 14.81 -5.51 -3.80
CA ALA A 73 15.04 -6.55 -4.79
C ALA A 73 13.77 -7.34 -5.07
N ALA A 74 13.56 -7.73 -6.31
CA ALA A 74 12.40 -8.49 -6.75
C ALA A 74 11.05 -7.75 -6.60
N GLU A 75 11.03 -6.42 -6.56
CA GLU A 75 9.80 -5.61 -6.54
C GLU A 75 8.90 -5.99 -7.71
N ILE A 76 9.36 -5.80 -8.96
CA ILE A 76 8.58 -6.13 -10.15
C ILE A 76 9.09 -7.41 -10.86
N VAL A 77 8.16 -8.32 -11.14
CA VAL A 77 8.41 -9.57 -11.87
C VAL A 77 7.61 -9.67 -13.18
N GLN A 78 8.23 -10.24 -14.21
CA GLN A 78 7.60 -10.59 -15.47
C GLN A 78 8.01 -12.00 -15.93
N TYR A 79 7.25 -12.57 -16.86
CA TYR A 79 7.54 -13.86 -17.46
C TYR A 79 7.52 -13.75 -18.97
N HIS A 80 8.60 -14.19 -19.62
CA HIS A 80 8.68 -14.25 -21.08
C HIS A 80 8.34 -15.67 -21.56
N LYS A 81 7.20 -15.80 -22.25
CA LYS A 81 6.64 -17.09 -22.66
C LYS A 81 7.55 -17.86 -23.61
N ALA A 82 8.22 -17.17 -24.53
CA ALA A 82 9.01 -17.83 -25.55
C ALA A 82 10.29 -18.46 -25.00
N SER A 83 10.94 -17.83 -24.01
CA SER A 83 12.15 -18.34 -23.38
C SER A 83 11.90 -19.15 -22.10
N GLY A 84 10.74 -19.00 -21.46
CA GLY A 84 10.46 -19.61 -20.16
C GLY A 84 11.24 -18.97 -19.01
N MET A 85 11.68 -17.73 -19.20
CA MET A 85 12.46 -16.98 -18.20
C MET A 85 11.54 -16.07 -17.40
N ILE A 86 11.74 -16.06 -16.09
CA ILE A 86 11.26 -15.01 -15.20
C ILE A 86 12.29 -13.88 -15.24
N TYR A 87 11.81 -12.65 -15.27
CA TYR A 87 12.58 -11.42 -15.18
C TYR A 87 12.17 -10.75 -13.87
N ALA A 88 13.13 -10.37 -13.03
CA ALA A 88 12.88 -9.69 -11.78
C ALA A 88 13.82 -8.49 -11.66
N ILE A 89 13.29 -7.32 -11.29
CA ILE A 89 14.11 -6.16 -10.98
C ILE A 89 14.93 -6.42 -9.73
N ASN A 90 16.12 -5.83 -9.66
CA ASN A 90 16.90 -5.78 -8.45
C ASN A 90 17.58 -4.40 -8.36
N SER A 91 16.99 -3.54 -7.53
CA SER A 91 17.47 -2.17 -7.26
C SER A 91 18.15 -2.04 -5.90
N SER A 92 18.16 -3.11 -5.09
CA SER A 92 18.83 -3.20 -3.78
C SER A 92 20.37 -3.03 -3.75
N GLY A 93 21.01 -2.87 -4.91
CA GLY A 93 22.47 -2.76 -5.05
C GLY A 93 22.90 -1.42 -5.64
N ASP A 94 24.21 -1.18 -5.70
CA ASP A 94 24.79 0.07 -6.25
C ASP A 94 24.38 0.37 -7.72
N THR A 95 23.88 -0.63 -8.45
CA THR A 95 23.43 -0.51 -9.85
C THR A 95 22.18 -1.33 -10.03
N ALA A 96 21.15 -0.73 -10.65
CA ALA A 96 19.93 -1.45 -11.01
C ALA A 96 20.20 -2.58 -12.02
N THR A 97 19.68 -3.77 -11.74
CA THR A 97 19.76 -4.93 -12.63
C THR A 97 18.40 -5.56 -12.91
N VAL A 98 18.33 -6.37 -13.97
CA VAL A 98 17.25 -7.33 -14.17
C VAL A 98 17.83 -8.74 -14.12
N GLU A 99 17.35 -9.53 -13.17
CA GLU A 99 17.76 -10.91 -12.95
C GLU A 99 16.84 -11.85 -13.74
N LEU A 100 17.45 -12.74 -14.53
CA LEU A 100 16.74 -13.68 -15.38
C LEU A 100 16.86 -15.09 -14.82
N LEU A 101 15.73 -15.69 -14.48
CA LEU A 101 15.64 -17.01 -13.86
C LEU A 101 14.91 -18.02 -14.78
N PRO A 102 15.56 -19.11 -15.20
CA PRO A 102 14.96 -20.12 -16.07
C PRO A 102 14.01 -21.02 -15.28
N LEU A 103 12.69 -20.84 -15.44
CA LEU A 103 11.69 -21.61 -14.69
C LEU A 103 11.82 -23.12 -14.92
N ALA A 104 12.27 -23.54 -16.10
CA ALA A 104 12.51 -24.95 -16.44
C ALA A 104 13.62 -25.62 -15.61
N ASP A 105 14.48 -24.84 -14.94
CA ASP A 105 15.55 -25.36 -14.08
C ASP A 105 15.06 -25.58 -12.62
N ALA A 106 13.81 -25.22 -12.31
CA ALA A 106 13.25 -25.46 -10.99
C ALA A 106 13.13 -26.96 -10.68
N GLU A 107 13.57 -27.34 -9.49
CA GLU A 107 13.46 -28.71 -8.97
C GLU A 107 12.56 -28.70 -7.71
N PRO A 108 11.22 -28.82 -7.84
CA PRO A 108 10.30 -28.64 -6.71
C PRO A 108 10.59 -29.56 -5.52
N SER A 109 11.09 -30.78 -5.78
CA SER A 109 11.45 -31.74 -4.74
C SER A 109 12.63 -31.33 -3.86
N ALA A 110 13.38 -30.28 -4.23
CA ALA A 110 14.48 -29.73 -3.45
C ALA A 110 14.01 -28.71 -2.39
N LEU A 111 12.76 -28.22 -2.48
CA LEU A 111 12.19 -27.33 -1.47
C LEU A 111 11.83 -28.12 -0.22
N THR A 112 12.20 -27.58 0.93
CA THR A 112 11.97 -28.20 2.24
C THR A 112 11.38 -27.19 3.20
N ALA A 113 10.18 -27.47 3.66
CA ALA A 113 9.56 -26.72 4.74
C ALA A 113 10.26 -27.01 6.08
N ASP A 114 10.34 -26.00 6.94
CA ASP A 114 10.76 -26.13 8.33
C ASP A 114 9.63 -26.66 9.24
N SER A 115 9.74 -26.45 10.56
CA SER A 115 8.72 -26.88 11.52
C SER A 115 7.43 -26.07 11.49
N GLU A 116 7.47 -24.84 10.98
CA GLU A 116 6.32 -23.96 10.80
C GLU A 116 5.61 -24.21 9.46
N GLY A 117 6.27 -24.92 8.54
CA GLY A 117 5.77 -25.12 7.17
C GLY A 117 6.39 -24.14 6.18
N VAL A 118 7.32 -23.29 6.62
CA VAL A 118 7.92 -22.22 5.82
C VAL A 118 9.09 -22.76 5.00
N ILE A 119 9.13 -22.40 3.73
CA ILE A 119 10.18 -22.79 2.78
C ILE A 119 11.08 -21.58 2.56
N SER A 120 12.25 -21.61 3.21
CA SER A 120 13.27 -20.56 3.08
C SER A 120 14.43 -20.94 2.15
N ASN A 121 14.57 -22.21 1.78
CA ASN A 121 15.62 -22.62 0.85
C ASN A 121 15.24 -22.34 -0.61
N THR A 122 16.23 -22.17 -1.47
CA THR A 122 16.03 -21.92 -2.90
C THR A 122 16.23 -23.19 -3.71
N ASN A 123 15.56 -23.28 -4.86
CA ASN A 123 15.74 -24.32 -5.87
C ASN A 123 15.85 -23.75 -7.30
N LEU A 124 15.83 -22.42 -7.42
CA LEU A 124 15.96 -21.69 -8.67
C LEU A 124 17.15 -20.73 -8.54
N THR A 125 17.92 -20.55 -9.62
CA THR A 125 19.13 -19.72 -9.64
C THR A 125 19.09 -18.71 -10.78
N ILE A 126 19.69 -17.55 -10.54
CA ILE A 126 19.90 -16.52 -11.55
C ILE A 126 20.82 -17.07 -12.66
N ALA A 127 20.36 -17.04 -13.90
CA ALA A 127 21.14 -17.50 -15.06
C ALA A 127 21.82 -16.35 -15.81
N VAL A 128 21.18 -15.18 -15.85
CA VAL A 128 21.69 -13.95 -16.47
C VAL A 128 21.35 -12.76 -15.58
N THR A 129 22.33 -11.89 -15.35
CA THR A 129 22.15 -10.57 -14.75
C THR A 129 22.33 -9.54 -15.86
N LEU A 130 21.29 -8.75 -16.11
CA LEU A 130 21.33 -7.63 -17.03
C LEU A 130 21.66 -6.36 -16.26
N ASP A 131 22.87 -5.83 -16.44
CA ASP A 131 23.27 -4.54 -15.89
C ASP A 131 22.68 -3.41 -16.74
N LEU A 132 21.72 -2.67 -16.17
CA LEU A 132 21.01 -1.60 -16.88
C LEU A 132 21.89 -0.35 -17.04
N SER A 133 22.78 -0.11 -16.07
CA SER A 133 23.66 1.05 -16.03
C SER A 133 24.64 1.11 -17.21
N GLU A 134 24.88 -0.01 -17.91
CA GLU A 134 25.69 -0.05 -19.13
C GLU A 134 25.12 0.82 -20.26
N ASN A 135 23.80 1.03 -20.30
CA ASN A 135 23.12 1.75 -21.39
C ASN A 135 22.24 2.90 -20.90
N THR A 136 21.73 2.83 -19.67
CA THR A 136 20.82 3.82 -19.10
C THR A 136 21.19 4.08 -17.65
N PRO A 137 21.73 5.27 -17.30
CA PRO A 137 21.93 5.64 -15.91
C PRO A 137 20.59 5.82 -15.21
N GLY A 138 20.59 5.74 -13.88
CA GLY A 138 19.37 5.80 -13.09
C GLY A 138 19.02 4.48 -12.41
N ASP A 139 17.95 4.54 -11.64
CA ASP A 139 17.35 3.42 -10.94
C ASP A 139 16.19 2.84 -11.74
N ALA A 140 15.85 1.57 -11.52
CA ALA A 140 14.81 0.87 -12.26
C ALA A 140 13.63 0.56 -11.35
N ASN A 141 12.46 1.10 -11.67
CA ASN A 141 11.25 0.94 -10.85
C ASN A 141 10.33 -0.15 -11.42
N SER A 142 10.26 -0.30 -12.75
CA SER A 142 9.30 -1.25 -13.36
C SER A 142 9.76 -1.89 -14.66
N ILE A 143 9.22 -3.07 -14.94
CA ILE A 143 9.44 -3.82 -16.17
C ILE A 143 8.15 -4.36 -16.77
N SER A 144 8.11 -4.36 -18.11
CA SER A 144 7.03 -5.00 -18.87
C SER A 144 7.59 -5.79 -20.05
N ILE A 145 6.90 -6.88 -20.40
CA ILE A 145 7.28 -7.76 -21.50
C ILE A 145 6.14 -7.87 -22.52
N SER A 146 6.49 -7.68 -23.78
CA SER A 146 5.66 -8.03 -24.93
C SER A 146 6.14 -9.34 -25.53
N ASP A 147 5.40 -10.42 -25.32
CA ASP A 147 5.67 -11.74 -25.92
C ASP A 147 5.60 -11.69 -27.46
N ASP A 148 4.68 -10.89 -28.01
CA ASP A 148 4.49 -10.76 -29.46
C ASP A 148 5.70 -10.10 -30.15
N LEU A 149 6.36 -9.18 -29.46
CA LEU A 149 7.55 -8.49 -29.96
C LEU A 149 8.86 -9.11 -29.48
N ASN A 150 8.82 -10.02 -28.50
CA ASN A 150 9.99 -10.46 -27.73
C ASN A 150 10.79 -9.24 -27.24
N MET A 151 10.10 -8.34 -26.55
CA MET A 151 10.65 -7.06 -26.12
C MET A 151 10.42 -6.82 -24.63
N LEU A 152 11.47 -6.39 -23.94
CA LEU A 152 11.43 -5.89 -22.57
C LEU A 152 11.47 -4.36 -22.61
N ALA A 153 10.61 -3.72 -21.82
CA ALA A 153 10.67 -2.30 -21.50
C ALA A 153 10.99 -2.17 -20.00
N VAL A 154 11.92 -1.30 -19.66
CA VAL A 154 12.34 -1.00 -18.28
C VAL A 154 12.14 0.49 -18.02
N ALA A 155 11.41 0.85 -16.97
CA ALA A 155 11.25 2.22 -16.49
C ALA A 155 12.50 2.60 -15.69
N MET A 156 13.19 3.65 -16.14
CA MET A 156 14.47 4.09 -15.59
C MET A 156 14.33 5.53 -15.08
N ALA A 157 14.29 5.71 -13.76
CA ALA A 157 14.27 7.01 -13.11
C ALA A 157 15.64 7.68 -13.16
N ALA A 158 15.69 9.00 -13.39
CA ALA A 158 16.96 9.72 -13.41
C ALA A 158 17.45 9.98 -11.98
N ASP A 159 18.78 9.99 -11.77
CA ASP A 159 19.39 10.28 -10.46
C ASP A 159 18.97 11.65 -9.87
N ALA A 160 18.59 12.61 -10.73
CA ALA A 160 18.18 13.94 -10.33
C ALA A 160 16.66 14.07 -10.30
N ILE A 161 16.13 14.53 -9.17
CA ILE A 161 14.69 14.60 -8.86
C ILE A 161 13.84 15.40 -9.86
N ASP A 162 14.43 16.35 -10.61
CA ASP A 162 13.73 17.15 -11.62
C ASP A 162 14.10 16.81 -13.07
N GLU A 163 14.87 15.74 -13.28
CA GLU A 163 15.25 15.29 -14.62
C GLU A 163 14.29 14.21 -15.13
N ASN A 164 13.99 14.28 -16.43
CA ASN A 164 13.19 13.27 -17.12
C ASN A 164 13.90 11.91 -17.10
N GLY A 165 13.15 10.85 -16.82
CA GLY A 165 13.59 9.48 -16.93
C GLY A 165 13.48 8.93 -18.36
N HIS A 166 13.71 7.63 -18.48
CA HIS A 166 13.69 6.92 -19.77
C HIS A 166 12.97 5.57 -19.67
N ILE A 167 12.41 5.13 -20.79
CA ILE A 167 12.14 3.70 -20.99
C ILE A 167 13.28 3.09 -21.80
N ALA A 168 13.98 2.12 -21.21
CA ALA A 168 15.02 1.33 -21.85
C ALA A 168 14.41 0.07 -22.49
N PHE A 169 14.58 -0.08 -23.80
CA PHE A 169 14.06 -1.22 -24.55
C PHE A 169 15.15 -2.24 -24.85
N TYR A 170 14.82 -3.53 -24.67
CA TYR A 170 15.70 -4.65 -24.99
C TYR A 170 14.98 -5.69 -25.85
N ASP A 171 15.68 -6.22 -26.86
CA ASP A 171 15.27 -7.43 -27.57
C ASP A 171 15.60 -8.64 -26.69
N ILE A 172 14.60 -9.47 -26.41
CA ILE A 172 14.70 -10.68 -25.60
C ILE A 172 14.38 -11.95 -26.39
N SER A 173 14.49 -11.90 -27.72
CA SER A 173 14.30 -13.07 -28.60
C SER A 173 15.47 -14.06 -28.52
N GLY A 174 16.64 -13.59 -28.08
CA GLY A 174 17.84 -14.38 -27.87
C GLY A 174 17.97 -14.90 -26.42
N ALA A 175 19.06 -15.63 -26.16
CA ALA A 175 19.37 -16.13 -24.83
C ALA A 175 19.85 -15.05 -23.85
N THR A 176 20.24 -13.87 -24.36
CA THR A 176 20.68 -12.72 -23.57
C THR A 176 20.00 -11.48 -24.11
N PRO A 177 19.39 -10.64 -23.25
CA PRO A 177 18.79 -9.38 -23.67
C PRO A 177 19.79 -8.51 -24.43
N THR A 178 19.34 -7.87 -25.51
CA THR A 178 20.16 -6.94 -26.30
C THR A 178 19.51 -5.58 -26.31
N PHE A 179 20.24 -4.56 -25.83
CA PHE A 179 19.74 -3.19 -25.81
C PHE A 179 19.34 -2.69 -27.21
N VAL A 180 18.18 -2.04 -27.30
CA VAL A 180 17.61 -1.47 -28.52
C VAL A 180 17.77 0.05 -28.52
N LYS A 181 17.15 0.74 -27.56
CA LYS A 181 17.18 2.21 -27.41
C LYS A 181 16.59 2.66 -26.08
N ASN A 182 16.87 3.92 -25.74
CA ASN A 182 16.11 4.68 -24.75
C ASN A 182 15.11 5.62 -25.41
N VAL A 183 13.97 5.82 -24.77
CA VAL A 183 12.99 6.86 -25.10
C VAL A 183 12.76 7.68 -23.84
N GLU A 184 13.03 8.98 -23.91
CA GLU A 184 12.80 9.93 -22.81
C GLU A 184 11.30 10.04 -22.50
N VAL A 185 10.96 10.04 -21.21
CA VAL A 185 9.59 10.14 -20.66
C VAL A 185 9.53 11.22 -19.57
N GLY A 186 8.55 11.19 -18.67
CA GLY A 186 8.42 12.18 -17.59
C GLY A 186 9.45 11.97 -16.47
N VAL A 187 9.35 12.77 -15.43
CA VAL A 187 10.15 12.65 -14.20
C VAL A 187 9.66 11.44 -13.39
N LEU A 188 10.59 10.65 -12.85
CA LEU A 188 10.32 9.47 -12.04
C LEU A 188 9.31 8.50 -12.73
N PRO A 189 9.67 7.91 -13.88
CA PRO A 189 8.88 6.85 -14.50
C PRO A 189 8.85 5.64 -13.56
N ASP A 190 7.72 5.51 -12.90
CA ASP A 190 7.55 4.50 -11.87
C ASP A 190 7.09 3.18 -12.49
N MET A 191 5.88 3.16 -13.06
CA MET A 191 5.35 1.97 -13.74
C MET A 191 5.40 2.05 -15.27
N VAL A 192 5.70 0.91 -15.92
CA VAL A 192 5.62 0.75 -17.38
C VAL A 192 4.80 -0.47 -17.79
N THR A 193 3.96 -0.35 -18.82
CA THR A 193 3.24 -1.50 -19.39
C THR A 193 2.99 -1.42 -20.89
N PHE A 194 3.05 -2.56 -21.58
CA PHE A 194 2.63 -2.68 -22.98
C PHE A 194 1.11 -2.75 -23.08
N THR A 195 0.53 -2.11 -24.10
CA THR A 195 -0.86 -2.39 -24.51
C THR A 195 -1.02 -3.86 -24.92
N PRO A 196 -2.17 -4.51 -24.70
CA PRO A 196 -2.40 -5.92 -25.07
C PRO A 196 -2.12 -6.30 -26.53
N ASP A 197 -2.25 -5.35 -27.47
CA ASP A 197 -1.93 -5.52 -28.90
C ASP A 197 -0.49 -5.12 -29.27
N SER A 198 0.35 -4.83 -28.26
CA SER A 198 1.74 -4.41 -28.35
C SER A 198 1.98 -3.18 -29.25
N SER A 199 0.94 -2.38 -29.49
CA SER A 199 1.03 -1.19 -30.34
C SER A 199 1.56 0.04 -29.61
N LYS A 200 1.55 0.05 -28.27
CA LYS A 200 2.05 1.15 -27.44
C LYS A 200 2.64 0.63 -26.12
N VAL A 201 3.43 1.49 -25.51
CA VAL A 201 3.84 1.42 -24.10
C VAL A 201 3.25 2.64 -23.39
N VAL A 202 2.67 2.44 -22.22
CA VAL A 202 2.14 3.49 -21.34
C VAL A 202 2.96 3.49 -20.06
N VAL A 203 3.29 4.68 -19.59
CA VAL A 203 4.19 4.91 -18.45
C VAL A 203 3.53 5.91 -17.51
N ALA A 204 3.39 5.53 -16.25
CA ALA A 204 3.09 6.44 -15.17
C ALA A 204 4.41 7.09 -14.72
N ASN A 205 4.44 8.41 -14.67
CA ASN A 205 5.62 9.16 -14.24
C ASN A 205 5.16 10.00 -13.06
N GLU A 206 5.59 9.61 -11.89
CA GLU A 206 5.03 10.00 -10.61
C GLU A 206 5.26 11.50 -10.35
N GLY A 207 6.52 11.91 -10.46
CA GLY A 207 6.92 13.31 -10.32
C GLY A 207 6.89 13.80 -8.88
N GLU A 208 7.50 13.04 -7.96
CA GLU A 208 7.57 13.37 -6.54
C GLU A 208 8.45 14.59 -6.19
N PRO A 209 8.14 15.27 -5.06
CA PRO A 209 8.96 16.35 -4.55
C PRO A 209 10.29 15.87 -3.98
N SER A 210 11.29 16.76 -3.96
CA SER A 210 12.47 16.57 -3.13
C SER A 210 12.08 16.48 -1.65
N GLY A 211 12.88 15.80 -0.83
CA GLY A 211 12.59 15.63 0.60
C GLY A 211 12.38 16.92 1.41
N ASP A 212 12.89 18.06 0.93
CA ASP A 212 12.68 19.38 1.52
C ASP A 212 11.62 20.24 0.79
N TYR A 213 10.90 19.66 -0.17
CA TYR A 213 9.89 20.28 -1.04
C TYR A 213 10.36 21.52 -1.81
N THR A 214 11.67 21.75 -1.94
CA THR A 214 12.18 22.90 -2.70
C THR A 214 12.08 22.70 -4.21
N VAL A 215 11.99 21.44 -4.64
CA VAL A 215 11.74 21.00 -6.00
C VAL A 215 10.53 20.06 -5.97
N ASP A 216 9.54 20.31 -6.81
CA ASP A 216 8.27 19.59 -6.87
C ASP A 216 7.86 19.53 -8.36
N PRO A 217 8.25 18.47 -9.09
CA PRO A 217 7.93 18.30 -10.50
C PRO A 217 6.43 18.02 -10.71
N GLU A 218 5.94 18.14 -11.94
CA GLU A 218 4.57 17.72 -12.26
C GLU A 218 4.58 16.25 -12.68
N GLY A 219 3.71 15.43 -12.09
CA GLY A 219 3.42 14.08 -12.57
C GLY A 219 2.85 14.08 -13.99
N THR A 220 3.14 13.02 -14.75
CA THR A 220 2.67 12.87 -16.15
C THR A 220 2.41 11.42 -16.55
N ILE A 221 1.66 11.22 -17.62
CA ILE A 221 1.49 9.92 -18.28
C ILE A 221 2.15 9.97 -19.66
N SER A 222 3.11 9.09 -19.92
CA SER A 222 3.85 9.02 -21.17
C SER A 222 3.38 7.84 -22.03
N ILE A 223 3.19 8.07 -23.34
CA ILE A 223 2.73 7.06 -24.30
C ILE A 223 3.73 6.95 -25.45
N ILE A 224 4.34 5.79 -25.62
CA ILE A 224 5.30 5.49 -26.68
C ILE A 224 4.62 4.58 -27.71
N SER A 225 4.53 5.04 -28.97
CA SER A 225 3.96 4.22 -30.04
C SER A 225 4.94 3.19 -30.57
N ILE A 226 4.42 2.03 -30.98
CA ILE A 226 5.14 0.96 -31.68
C ILE A 226 4.41 0.68 -32.99
N ALA A 227 5.11 0.80 -34.10
CA ALA A 227 4.55 0.55 -35.43
C ALA A 227 5.45 -0.41 -36.20
N ASP A 228 4.87 -1.48 -36.74
CA ASP A 228 5.60 -2.52 -37.47
C ASP A 228 6.78 -3.13 -36.67
N GLY A 229 6.64 -3.22 -35.34
CA GLY A 229 7.66 -3.70 -34.41
C GLY A 229 8.75 -2.68 -34.04
N GLU A 230 8.69 -1.47 -34.61
CA GLU A 230 9.66 -0.41 -34.33
C GLU A 230 9.11 0.56 -33.27
N VAL A 231 9.86 0.71 -32.19
CA VAL A 231 9.58 1.66 -31.10
C VAL A 231 9.82 3.09 -31.58
N SER A 232 8.87 3.99 -31.34
CA SER A 232 9.00 5.43 -31.59
C SER A 232 10.22 6.01 -30.85
N ASN A 233 10.85 7.05 -31.42
CA ASN A 233 11.98 7.73 -30.74
C ASN A 233 11.51 8.80 -29.74
N THR A 234 10.20 9.01 -29.60
CA THR A 234 9.60 10.02 -28.71
C THR A 234 8.33 9.48 -28.08
N ALA A 235 8.06 9.90 -26.84
CA ALA A 235 6.79 9.72 -26.17
C ALA A 235 5.84 10.91 -26.41
N VAL A 236 4.53 10.67 -26.29
CA VAL A 236 3.53 11.71 -26.05
C VAL A 236 3.34 11.81 -24.54
N SER A 237 3.56 12.99 -23.97
CA SER A 237 3.34 13.23 -22.53
C SER A 237 2.00 13.92 -22.30
N LEU A 238 1.25 13.40 -21.33
CA LEU A 238 -0.02 13.92 -20.84
C LEU A 238 0.17 14.44 -19.42
N GLY A 239 0.06 15.75 -19.23
CA GLY A 239 0.19 16.38 -17.90
C GLY A 239 -1.14 16.89 -17.35
N PHE A 240 -1.11 17.33 -16.10
CA PHE A 240 -2.30 17.70 -15.34
C PHE A 240 -2.53 19.21 -15.21
N THR A 241 -1.69 20.07 -15.82
CA THR A 241 -1.78 21.54 -15.67
C THR A 241 -3.18 22.11 -15.99
N ASN A 242 -3.92 21.50 -16.92
CA ASN A 242 -5.29 21.92 -17.28
C ASN A 242 -6.34 21.63 -16.20
N TYR A 243 -5.97 20.91 -15.14
CA TYR A 243 -6.84 20.53 -14.02
C TYR A 243 -6.51 21.34 -12.74
N ASN A 244 -5.60 22.32 -12.81
CA ASN A 244 -5.25 23.19 -11.67
C ASN A 244 -6.43 23.97 -11.07
N ASP A 245 -7.54 24.13 -11.80
CA ASP A 245 -8.77 24.75 -11.29
C ASP A 245 -9.81 23.74 -10.75
N LYS A 246 -9.46 22.44 -10.68
CA LYS A 246 -10.38 21.33 -10.36
C LYS A 246 -10.30 20.78 -8.94
N LYS A 247 -9.38 21.25 -8.10
CA LYS A 247 -9.18 20.76 -6.71
C LYS A 247 -10.51 20.56 -5.96
N ALA A 248 -11.38 21.58 -5.93
CA ALA A 248 -12.66 21.50 -5.22
C ALA A 248 -13.68 20.50 -5.83
N GLU A 249 -13.67 20.32 -7.15
CA GLU A 249 -14.56 19.36 -7.85
C GLU A 249 -14.13 17.92 -7.59
N LEU A 250 -12.81 17.68 -7.56
CA LEU A 250 -12.21 16.38 -7.31
C LEU A 250 -12.28 16.00 -5.82
N ALA A 251 -12.00 16.94 -4.91
CA ALA A 251 -12.12 16.71 -3.47
C ALA A 251 -13.55 16.39 -3.02
N ALA A 252 -14.56 16.92 -3.73
CA ALA A 252 -15.97 16.58 -3.52
C ALA A 252 -16.31 15.14 -3.94
N GLN A 253 -15.49 14.50 -4.77
CA GLN A 253 -15.58 13.09 -5.14
C GLN A 253 -14.79 12.18 -4.20
N GLY A 254 -14.04 12.74 -3.24
CA GLY A 254 -13.19 11.99 -2.31
C GLY A 254 -11.73 11.87 -2.72
N MET A 255 -11.27 12.63 -3.72
CA MET A 255 -9.84 12.78 -4.01
C MET A 255 -9.15 13.57 -2.89
N MET A 256 -7.96 13.14 -2.50
CA MET A 256 -7.07 13.79 -1.54
C MET A 256 -6.04 14.65 -2.29
N PHE A 257 -5.47 15.63 -1.59
CA PHE A 257 -4.47 16.55 -2.14
C PHE A 257 -3.41 16.87 -1.07
N PRO A 258 -2.63 15.86 -0.65
CA PRO A 258 -1.85 15.92 0.58
C PRO A 258 -0.53 16.68 0.45
N ASN A 259 -0.43 17.74 -0.36
CA ASN A 259 0.78 18.56 -0.46
C ASN A 259 0.77 19.84 0.43
N PRO A 260 1.91 20.21 1.06
CA PRO A 260 2.02 21.26 2.08
C PRO A 260 2.05 22.71 1.57
N SER A 261 1.10 23.10 0.71
CA SER A 261 1.04 24.45 0.15
C SER A 261 0.96 25.54 1.25
N GLY A 262 1.89 26.49 1.21
CA GLY A 262 2.01 27.60 2.16
C GLY A 262 3.00 27.38 3.30
N ARG A 263 3.53 26.17 3.48
CA ARG A 263 4.62 25.88 4.43
C ARG A 263 5.94 26.52 3.97
N VAL A 264 6.84 26.80 4.91
CA VAL A 264 8.17 27.37 4.60
C VAL A 264 9.26 26.39 5.05
N ILE A 265 9.97 25.81 4.09
CA ILE A 265 11.15 24.96 4.31
C ILE A 265 12.36 25.62 3.65
N ASN A 266 13.51 25.62 4.34
CA ASN A 266 14.76 26.24 3.86
C ASN A 266 14.59 27.71 3.42
N GLY A 267 13.61 28.42 3.99
CA GLY A 267 13.28 29.80 3.65
C GLY A 267 12.50 29.98 2.33
N GLN A 268 12.08 28.88 1.70
CA GLN A 268 11.23 28.83 0.51
C GLN A 268 9.80 28.49 0.93
N THR A 269 8.83 29.29 0.47
CA THR A 269 7.41 28.94 0.61
C THR A 269 7.06 27.91 -0.46
N ILE A 270 6.51 26.79 -0.02
CA ILE A 270 5.99 25.72 -0.88
C ILE A 270 4.69 26.20 -1.51
N ASP A 271 4.56 26.10 -2.83
CA ASP A 271 3.41 26.54 -3.60
C ASP A 271 3.01 25.46 -4.62
N THR A 272 2.30 24.45 -4.12
CA THR A 272 1.90 23.27 -4.90
C THR A 272 0.62 23.55 -5.70
N THR A 273 0.62 23.13 -6.96
CA THR A 273 -0.58 23.09 -7.82
C THR A 273 -1.20 21.69 -7.85
N VAL A 274 -2.44 21.53 -8.32
CA VAL A 274 -3.02 20.19 -8.51
C VAL A 274 -2.11 19.31 -9.38
N ALA A 275 -1.47 19.88 -10.40
CA ALA A 275 -0.62 19.11 -11.30
C ALA A 275 0.69 18.60 -10.68
N MET A 276 1.16 19.24 -9.61
CA MET A 276 2.28 18.76 -8.79
C MET A 276 1.80 17.75 -7.75
N ASP A 277 0.57 17.92 -7.26
CA ASP A 277 -0.05 17.01 -6.28
C ASP A 277 -0.44 15.66 -6.89
N LEU A 278 -0.83 15.61 -8.17
CA LEU A 278 -1.25 14.37 -8.81
C LEU A 278 -0.04 13.54 -9.26
N GLU A 279 0.17 12.40 -8.59
CA GLU A 279 1.28 11.46 -8.78
C GLU A 279 0.77 10.15 -9.41
N PRO A 280 0.95 9.94 -10.73
CA PRO A 280 0.61 8.68 -11.38
C PRO A 280 1.61 7.59 -11.03
N GLU A 281 1.13 6.45 -10.59
CA GLU A 281 1.97 5.38 -10.08
C GLU A 281 1.75 4.08 -10.89
N TYR A 282 0.55 3.47 -10.92
CA TYR A 282 0.31 2.21 -11.63
C TYR A 282 -0.62 2.30 -12.85
N VAL A 283 -0.40 1.49 -13.90
CA VAL A 283 -1.19 1.50 -15.16
C VAL A 283 -1.84 0.15 -15.49
N ALA A 284 -3.16 0.14 -15.71
CA ALA A 284 -3.88 -1.00 -16.30
C ALA A 284 -4.54 -0.65 -17.63
N ILE A 285 -4.53 -1.56 -18.60
CA ILE A 285 -5.03 -1.31 -19.96
C ILE A 285 -6.21 -2.23 -20.28
N SER A 286 -7.25 -1.67 -20.92
CA SER A 286 -8.40 -2.42 -21.40
C SER A 286 -7.98 -3.47 -22.43
N ALA A 287 -8.68 -4.62 -22.44
CA ALA A 287 -8.37 -5.73 -23.34
C ALA A 287 -8.41 -5.39 -24.85
N ASP A 288 -9.05 -4.28 -25.23
CA ASP A 288 -9.10 -3.79 -26.61
C ASP A 288 -8.04 -2.73 -26.94
N SER A 289 -7.08 -2.48 -26.04
CA SER A 289 -5.98 -1.52 -26.17
C SER A 289 -6.40 -0.06 -26.34
N LYS A 290 -7.62 0.32 -25.96
CA LYS A 290 -8.13 1.69 -26.19
C LYS A 290 -8.14 2.58 -24.96
N THR A 291 -8.22 2.00 -23.77
CA THR A 291 -8.29 2.78 -22.53
C THR A 291 -7.19 2.32 -21.59
N ALA A 292 -6.41 3.28 -21.09
CA ALA A 292 -5.58 3.07 -19.92
C ALA A 292 -6.26 3.69 -18.70
N PHE A 293 -6.16 3.00 -17.58
CA PHE A 293 -6.53 3.45 -16.25
C PHE A 293 -5.22 3.62 -15.48
N VAL A 294 -5.08 4.71 -14.74
CA VAL A 294 -3.86 5.03 -13.99
C VAL A 294 -4.22 5.39 -12.55
N SER A 295 -3.62 4.72 -11.57
CA SER A 295 -3.80 5.07 -10.15
C SER A 295 -3.18 6.43 -9.83
N LEU A 296 -3.67 7.02 -8.74
CA LEU A 296 -3.13 8.19 -8.06
C LEU A 296 -3.27 7.85 -6.57
N GLN A 297 -2.32 7.08 -6.02
CA GLN A 297 -2.48 6.38 -4.74
C GLN A 297 -2.68 7.36 -3.59
N GLU A 298 -1.74 8.28 -3.35
CA GLU A 298 -1.78 9.32 -2.30
C GLU A 298 -3.03 10.20 -2.47
N ASN A 299 -3.44 10.44 -3.72
CA ASN A 299 -4.61 11.25 -4.03
C ASN A 299 -5.94 10.49 -3.93
N ASN A 300 -5.96 9.18 -3.66
CA ASN A 300 -7.17 8.36 -3.64
C ASN A 300 -7.98 8.50 -4.95
N GLY A 301 -7.30 8.33 -6.09
CA GLY A 301 -7.80 8.70 -7.41
C GLY A 301 -7.54 7.73 -8.55
N LEU A 302 -8.21 7.98 -9.68
CA LEU A 302 -8.03 7.23 -10.93
C LEU A 302 -8.11 8.17 -12.15
N VAL A 303 -7.17 8.02 -13.09
CA VAL A 303 -7.14 8.74 -14.38
C VAL A 303 -7.56 7.81 -15.50
N LEU A 304 -8.43 8.29 -16.40
CA LEU A 304 -8.89 7.55 -17.58
C LEU A 304 -8.28 8.17 -18.84
N VAL A 305 -7.54 7.38 -19.61
CA VAL A 305 -6.83 7.83 -20.81
C VAL A 305 -7.34 7.12 -22.06
N ASP A 306 -7.71 7.88 -23.09
CA ASP A 306 -7.98 7.34 -24.42
C ASP A 306 -6.65 7.18 -25.18
N LEU A 307 -6.31 5.94 -25.54
CA LEU A 307 -5.05 5.58 -26.19
C LEU A 307 -5.08 5.77 -27.72
N ASP A 308 -6.26 5.90 -28.33
CA ASP A 308 -6.38 6.25 -29.75
C ASP A 308 -6.18 7.76 -29.94
N ALA A 309 -6.79 8.57 -29.07
CA ALA A 309 -6.65 10.02 -29.05
C ALA A 309 -5.37 10.49 -28.35
N MET A 310 -4.77 9.64 -27.51
CA MET A 310 -3.67 9.97 -26.59
C MET A 310 -4.01 11.19 -25.75
N SER A 311 -5.08 11.09 -24.96
CA SER A 311 -5.57 12.18 -24.12
C SER A 311 -6.25 11.68 -22.85
N ILE A 312 -6.06 12.41 -21.75
CA ILE A 312 -6.84 12.23 -20.53
C ILE A 312 -8.30 12.59 -20.83
N THR A 313 -9.20 11.66 -20.52
CA THR A 313 -10.65 11.81 -20.72
C THR A 313 -11.39 12.14 -19.43
N ASP A 314 -10.88 11.68 -18.28
CA ASP A 314 -11.47 11.92 -16.97
C ASP A 314 -10.43 11.74 -15.85
N ILE A 315 -10.69 12.36 -14.70
CA ILE A 315 -9.97 12.17 -13.43
C ILE A 315 -11.05 12.01 -12.36
N LYS A 316 -10.97 10.95 -11.57
CA LYS A 316 -11.99 10.56 -10.58
C LYS A 316 -11.38 10.43 -9.19
N GLY A 317 -12.05 11.03 -8.20
CA GLY A 317 -11.86 10.63 -6.81
C GLY A 317 -12.68 9.38 -6.51
N LEU A 318 -12.18 8.51 -5.64
CA LEU A 318 -12.74 7.17 -5.41
C LEU A 318 -13.77 7.11 -4.28
N GLY A 319 -13.98 8.23 -3.57
CA GLY A 319 -14.80 8.26 -2.37
C GLY A 319 -14.09 7.57 -1.19
N PHE A 320 -14.86 7.11 -0.21
CA PHE A 320 -14.31 6.52 1.00
C PHE A 320 -15.16 5.35 1.50
N LYS A 321 -14.51 4.36 2.10
CA LYS A 321 -15.18 3.22 2.76
C LYS A 321 -15.63 3.64 4.17
N ASP A 322 -16.88 3.39 4.52
CA ASP A 322 -17.43 3.72 5.85
C ASP A 322 -17.24 2.55 6.84
N TRP A 323 -16.28 2.70 7.76
CA TRP A 323 -15.97 1.72 8.82
C TRP A 323 -17.04 1.63 9.91
N GLY A 324 -18.12 2.41 9.82
CA GLY A 324 -19.34 2.19 10.59
C GLY A 324 -20.13 0.97 10.14
N ASN A 325 -19.85 0.43 8.94
CA ASN A 325 -20.52 -0.74 8.37
C ASN A 325 -19.68 -2.02 8.40
N TYR A 326 -18.38 -1.90 8.67
CA TYR A 326 -17.37 -2.97 8.67
C TYR A 326 -16.59 -2.95 9.97
N SER A 327 -15.74 -3.95 10.21
CA SER A 327 -14.87 -4.00 11.39
C SER A 327 -13.39 -3.90 11.01
N LEU A 328 -12.62 -3.14 11.79
CA LEU A 328 -11.16 -3.14 11.76
C LEU A 328 -10.61 -3.21 13.19
N ASP A 329 -9.35 -3.57 13.31
CA ASP A 329 -8.55 -3.33 14.51
C ASP A 329 -7.79 -2.00 14.37
N ALA A 330 -7.91 -1.14 15.38
CA ALA A 330 -7.50 0.27 15.32
C ALA A 330 -6.28 0.58 16.19
N SER A 331 -5.83 -0.37 17.01
CA SER A 331 -4.77 -0.16 17.98
C SER A 331 -3.85 -1.37 18.06
N ASP A 332 -2.56 -1.10 18.23
CA ASP A 332 -1.49 -2.04 18.53
C ASP A 332 -1.18 -2.10 20.05
N LYS A 333 -2.06 -1.53 20.89
CA LYS A 333 -1.84 -1.34 22.33
C LYS A 333 -3.01 -1.77 23.21
N ASP A 334 -4.06 -2.35 22.63
CA ASP A 334 -5.29 -2.72 23.34
C ASP A 334 -5.35 -4.18 23.84
N SER A 335 -4.18 -4.84 23.87
CA SER A 335 -3.97 -6.24 24.27
C SER A 335 -4.37 -7.29 23.22
N GLY A 336 -4.28 -6.94 21.93
CA GLY A 336 -4.40 -7.85 20.79
C GLY A 336 -5.80 -7.83 20.17
N LEU A 337 -5.93 -8.43 18.97
CA LEU A 337 -7.14 -8.58 18.16
C LEU A 337 -8.47 -8.02 18.75
N ASN A 338 -8.88 -6.85 18.26
CA ASN A 338 -10.05 -6.10 18.66
C ASN A 338 -10.87 -5.54 17.49
N LEU A 339 -11.32 -6.42 16.59
CA LEU A 339 -12.16 -6.02 15.45
C LEU A 339 -13.48 -5.33 15.87
N ARG A 340 -13.59 -4.03 15.58
CA ARG A 340 -14.72 -3.16 15.98
C ARG A 340 -15.17 -2.24 14.84
N GLN A 341 -16.40 -1.75 14.96
CA GLN A 341 -16.95 -0.77 14.02
C GLN A 341 -16.79 0.65 14.60
N TYR A 342 -16.44 1.60 13.74
CA TYR A 342 -16.14 2.98 14.13
C TYR A 342 -16.99 3.94 13.31
N LYS A 343 -17.89 4.70 13.97
CA LYS A 343 -18.69 5.71 13.26
C LYS A 343 -17.83 6.93 12.98
N ASN A 344 -18.06 7.56 11.84
CA ASN A 344 -17.31 8.73 11.37
C ASN A 344 -15.82 8.44 11.11
N LEU A 345 -15.44 7.16 11.05
CA LEU A 345 -14.15 6.72 10.54
C LEU A 345 -14.35 6.20 9.12
N PHE A 346 -13.52 6.68 8.20
CA PHE A 346 -13.55 6.30 6.80
C PHE A 346 -12.18 5.80 6.36
N GLY A 347 -12.13 4.79 5.48
CA GLY A 347 -10.90 4.34 4.83
C GLY A 347 -10.78 4.96 3.44
N MET A 348 -9.59 5.45 3.11
CA MET A 348 -9.27 5.94 1.77
C MET A 348 -8.91 4.73 0.89
N TYR A 349 -9.38 4.67 -0.36
CA TYR A 349 -9.10 3.50 -1.20
C TYR A 349 -7.65 3.45 -1.66
N GLN A 350 -7.03 4.60 -1.95
CA GLN A 350 -5.60 4.77 -2.25
C GLN A 350 -4.99 3.55 -2.97
N PRO A 351 -5.36 3.37 -4.25
CA PRO A 351 -5.04 2.15 -4.94
C PRO A 351 -3.59 2.16 -5.42
N ASP A 352 -2.82 1.15 -5.02
CA ASP A 352 -1.52 0.85 -5.62
C ASP A 352 -1.71 0.07 -6.94
N THR A 353 -1.31 -1.21 -6.95
CA THR A 353 -1.40 -2.08 -8.10
C THR A 353 -2.85 -2.19 -8.60
N ILE A 354 -3.02 -1.81 -9.88
CA ILE A 354 -4.29 -1.95 -10.59
C ILE A 354 -4.21 -2.96 -11.75
N ALA A 355 -5.31 -3.66 -12.00
CA ALA A 355 -5.43 -4.59 -13.13
C ALA A 355 -6.80 -4.45 -13.81
N THR A 356 -6.91 -4.82 -15.09
CA THR A 356 -8.22 -4.90 -15.76
C THR A 356 -8.63 -6.33 -16.07
N PHE A 357 -9.94 -6.56 -16.09
CA PHE A 357 -10.53 -7.75 -16.69
C PHE A 357 -11.82 -7.42 -17.43
N SER A 358 -12.32 -8.37 -18.22
CA SER A 358 -13.55 -8.21 -18.99
C SER A 358 -14.63 -9.16 -18.51
N TRP A 359 -15.84 -8.65 -18.32
CA TRP A 359 -17.03 -9.45 -18.07
C TRP A 359 -18.15 -9.06 -19.02
N LYS A 360 -18.59 -9.99 -19.87
CA LYS A 360 -19.62 -9.77 -20.91
C LYS A 360 -19.33 -8.53 -21.77
N ASP A 361 -18.11 -8.45 -22.28
CA ASP A 361 -17.61 -7.36 -23.14
C ASP A 361 -17.51 -5.98 -22.46
N ALA A 362 -17.71 -5.89 -21.14
CA ALA A 362 -17.46 -4.68 -20.37
C ALA A 362 -16.13 -4.80 -19.60
N THR A 363 -15.34 -3.74 -19.60
CA THR A 363 -14.10 -3.62 -18.84
C THR A 363 -14.37 -3.23 -17.39
N PHE A 364 -13.67 -3.86 -16.48
CA PHE A 364 -13.63 -3.56 -15.06
C PHE A 364 -12.18 -3.38 -14.63
N VAL A 365 -11.96 -2.53 -13.63
CA VAL A 365 -10.66 -2.27 -13.00
C VAL A 365 -10.70 -2.87 -11.61
N VAL A 366 -9.67 -3.59 -11.21
CA VAL A 366 -9.47 -4.11 -9.86
C VAL A 366 -8.31 -3.35 -9.25
N THR A 367 -8.45 -2.95 -7.99
CA THR A 367 -7.43 -2.21 -7.25
C THR A 367 -7.10 -2.92 -5.95
N ALA A 368 -5.82 -3.06 -5.65
CA ALA A 368 -5.36 -3.31 -4.29
C ALA A 368 -5.37 -1.97 -3.54
N ASN A 369 -5.87 -1.94 -2.31
CA ASN A 369 -6.10 -0.69 -1.56
C ASN A 369 -5.15 -0.65 -0.34
N GLU A 370 -3.86 -0.60 -0.62
CA GLU A 370 -2.73 -0.64 0.33
C GLU A 370 -2.73 0.64 1.17
N GLY A 371 -2.44 1.74 0.49
CA GLY A 371 -2.78 3.10 0.81
C GLY A 371 -1.68 3.83 1.53
N ASP A 372 -1.04 4.76 0.82
CA ASP A 372 0.14 5.44 1.32
C ASP A 372 -0.07 6.89 1.78
N GLY A 373 0.74 7.29 2.76
CA GLY A 373 0.78 8.63 3.29
C GLY A 373 1.99 9.39 2.74
N ARG A 374 1.88 10.71 2.61
CA ARG A 374 3.04 11.51 2.21
C ARG A 374 3.89 11.81 3.42
N GLU A 375 5.11 11.29 3.44
CA GLU A 375 6.10 11.60 4.45
C GLU A 375 7.46 11.87 3.81
N TYR A 376 8.02 13.06 4.04
CA TYR A 376 9.28 13.45 3.41
C TYR A 376 10.27 14.00 4.42
N PHE A 377 11.49 13.45 4.38
CA PHE A 377 12.62 13.88 5.18
C PHE A 377 13.72 14.50 4.34
N PHE A 378 14.54 15.35 4.96
CA PHE A 378 15.75 15.88 4.33
C PHE A 378 16.92 15.97 5.30
N ASP A 379 18.12 15.82 4.73
CA ASP A 379 19.35 15.82 5.49
C ASP A 379 19.64 17.17 6.16
N VAL A 380 19.84 17.11 7.47
CA VAL A 380 20.40 18.21 8.26
C VAL A 380 21.39 17.67 9.28
N ALA A 381 22.18 18.56 9.88
CA ALA A 381 23.24 18.13 10.80
C ALA A 381 22.75 17.72 12.20
N ASP A 382 21.63 18.30 12.65
CA ASP A 382 21.04 18.09 13.98
C ASP A 382 19.61 18.68 14.07
N GLU A 383 18.91 18.40 15.16
CA GLU A 383 17.59 18.94 15.50
C GLU A 383 17.52 20.48 15.42
N ALA A 384 18.59 21.18 15.82
CA ALA A 384 18.61 22.63 15.78
C ALA A 384 18.66 23.16 14.34
N ALA A 385 19.37 22.47 13.44
CA ALA A 385 19.35 22.74 12.01
C ALA A 385 17.97 22.43 11.40
N CYS A 386 17.33 21.34 11.80
CA CYS A 386 15.97 21.01 11.35
C CYS A 386 14.96 22.11 11.70
N THR A 387 14.93 22.51 12.97
CA THR A 387 14.06 23.60 13.45
C THR A 387 14.35 24.92 12.71
N ALA A 388 15.62 25.21 12.44
CA ALA A 388 16.02 26.42 11.72
C ALA A 388 15.63 26.40 10.23
N ALA A 389 15.61 25.21 9.62
CA ALA A 389 15.13 24.98 8.26
C ALA A 389 13.60 25.03 8.16
N GLY A 390 12.89 24.90 9.28
CA GLY A 390 11.43 24.89 9.32
C GLY A 390 10.82 23.49 9.28
N GLY A 391 11.58 22.44 9.59
CA GLY A 391 11.05 21.08 9.71
C GLY A 391 10.04 20.92 10.86
N LEU A 392 9.28 19.82 10.79
CA LEU A 392 8.30 19.39 11.79
C LEU A 392 8.97 18.72 12.98
N ASP A 393 9.86 17.77 12.69
CA ASP A 393 10.57 16.98 13.70
C ASP A 393 11.93 16.51 13.17
N TYR A 394 12.81 16.06 14.06
CA TYR A 394 14.13 15.53 13.71
C TYR A 394 14.30 14.13 14.28
N ASP A 395 14.62 13.19 13.39
CA ASP A 395 15.06 11.86 13.70
C ASP A 395 16.57 11.70 13.39
N GLU A 396 17.29 10.86 14.16
CA GLU A 396 18.73 10.67 13.96
C GLU A 396 19.05 9.80 12.74
N ASP A 397 18.16 8.88 12.39
CA ASP A 397 18.28 7.95 11.28
C ASP A 397 17.69 8.54 9.99
N ASP A 398 16.52 9.20 10.07
CA ASP A 398 15.81 9.73 8.88
C ASP A 398 16.11 11.21 8.57
N GLY A 399 16.58 11.97 9.57
CA GLY A 399 16.90 13.39 9.41
C GLY A 399 15.73 14.32 9.74
N CYS A 400 15.54 15.39 8.96
CA CYS A 400 14.54 16.42 9.27
C CYS A 400 13.23 16.18 8.52
N LEU A 401 12.15 15.90 9.23
CA LEU A 401 10.81 15.77 8.65
C LEU A 401 10.38 17.12 8.09
N SER A 402 10.23 17.23 6.77
CA SER A 402 9.70 18.44 6.13
C SER A 402 8.18 18.50 6.24
N TYR A 403 7.52 17.36 6.06
CA TYR A 403 6.08 17.23 5.99
C TYR A 403 5.65 15.77 6.19
N THR A 404 4.53 15.60 6.90
CA THR A 404 3.73 14.38 6.91
C THR A 404 2.25 14.79 6.84
N ASP A 405 1.43 14.05 6.10
CA ASP A 405 -0.02 14.21 6.14
C ASP A 405 -0.70 13.27 7.16
N GLU A 406 0.08 12.45 7.85
CA GLU A 406 -0.38 11.51 8.87
C GLU A 406 -0.39 12.12 10.28
N SER A 407 -1.33 11.68 11.11
CA SER A 407 -1.33 11.92 12.55
C SER A 407 -2.01 10.77 13.28
N ARG A 408 -1.71 10.59 14.56
CA ARG A 408 -2.50 9.69 15.41
C ARG A 408 -3.81 10.36 15.80
N ALA A 409 -4.89 9.60 15.85
CA ALA A 409 -6.20 10.16 16.21
C ALA A 409 -6.20 10.85 17.60
N GLU A 410 -5.37 10.39 18.53
CA GLU A 410 -5.23 11.01 19.87
C GLU A 410 -4.59 12.40 19.87
N ASP A 411 -3.79 12.71 18.86
CA ASP A 411 -3.15 14.02 18.68
C ASP A 411 -4.11 15.05 18.07
N LEU A 412 -5.23 14.59 17.51
CA LEU A 412 -6.26 15.44 16.92
C LEU A 412 -7.31 15.90 17.94
N ASN A 413 -7.79 17.13 17.75
CA ASN A 413 -8.92 17.66 18.52
C ASN A 413 -10.22 17.10 17.92
N LEU A 414 -10.72 15.98 18.45
CA LEU A 414 -11.94 15.32 17.95
C LEU A 414 -13.22 15.96 18.52
N ASP A 415 -14.28 16.10 17.70
CA ASP A 415 -15.60 16.55 18.16
C ASP A 415 -16.16 15.57 19.22
N PRO A 416 -16.48 16.04 20.43
CA PRO A 416 -16.93 15.16 21.51
C PRO A 416 -18.27 14.46 21.25
N ALA A 417 -19.11 14.96 20.34
CA ALA A 417 -20.39 14.35 19.99
C ALA A 417 -20.25 13.30 18.87
N ALA A 418 -19.40 13.54 17.88
CA ALA A 418 -19.08 12.63 16.78
C ALA A 418 -18.37 11.37 17.29
N PHE A 419 -17.41 11.54 18.21
CA PHE A 419 -16.59 10.44 18.74
C PHE A 419 -16.98 10.00 20.15
N ALA A 420 -18.19 10.35 20.64
CA ALA A 420 -18.70 9.96 21.96
C ALA A 420 -18.80 8.44 22.22
N HIS A 421 -18.55 7.61 21.20
CA HIS A 421 -18.72 6.16 21.21
C HIS A 421 -17.41 5.37 21.32
N VAL A 422 -16.26 6.06 21.30
CA VAL A 422 -14.90 5.50 21.40
C VAL A 422 -14.14 6.23 22.51
N ASN A 423 -13.05 5.62 22.96
CA ASN A 423 -12.02 6.36 23.67
C ASN A 423 -10.97 6.84 22.67
N ASN A 424 -10.42 8.03 22.90
CA ASN A 424 -9.31 8.57 22.12
C ASN A 424 -8.03 8.41 22.96
N ASP A 425 -7.60 7.17 23.13
CA ASP A 425 -6.41 6.76 23.89
C ASP A 425 -5.74 5.55 23.23
N ASP A 426 -4.59 5.16 23.78
CA ASP A 426 -3.77 4.05 23.30
C ASP A 426 -4.57 2.74 23.16
N ASP A 427 -5.57 2.49 24.00
CA ASP A 427 -6.30 1.21 24.06
C ASP A 427 -7.52 1.16 23.09
N ASP A 428 -7.75 2.16 22.24
CA ASP A 428 -8.86 2.23 21.28
C ASP A 428 -8.46 3.05 20.03
N LEU A 429 -9.33 3.94 19.53
CA LEU A 429 -9.11 4.66 18.27
C LEU A 429 -7.85 5.55 18.26
N GLY A 430 -7.33 5.93 19.44
CA GLY A 430 -6.30 6.97 19.58
C GLY A 430 -5.02 6.67 18.82
N ARG A 431 -4.63 5.39 18.74
CA ARG A 431 -3.43 4.96 18.03
C ARG A 431 -3.53 5.08 16.52
N LEU A 432 -4.73 4.94 15.95
CA LEU A 432 -4.93 4.82 14.52
C LEU A 432 -4.33 6.02 13.76
N LYS A 433 -3.48 5.74 12.77
CA LYS A 433 -2.98 6.72 11.81
C LYS A 433 -4.11 7.17 10.88
N VAL A 434 -4.26 8.49 10.79
CA VAL A 434 -5.32 9.17 10.04
C VAL A 434 -4.77 10.43 9.37
N SER A 435 -5.35 10.79 8.23
CA SER A 435 -4.97 11.99 7.48
C SER A 435 -5.42 13.28 8.17
N ILE A 436 -4.57 14.30 8.14
CA ILE A 436 -4.86 15.65 8.64
C ILE A 436 -5.46 16.58 7.58
N GLU A 437 -5.53 16.13 6.32
CA GLU A 437 -5.97 16.95 5.19
C GLU A 437 -7.47 17.21 5.18
N ARG A 438 -8.23 16.47 6.00
CA ARG A 438 -9.69 16.56 6.09
C ARG A 438 -10.21 16.04 7.42
N GLY A 439 -11.34 16.60 7.87
CA GLY A 439 -12.10 16.03 8.98
C GLY A 439 -13.02 17.02 9.69
N ASP A 440 -12.68 18.30 9.65
CA ASP A 440 -13.49 19.41 10.13
C ASP A 440 -14.54 19.80 9.07
N ILE A 441 -15.79 19.33 9.23
CA ILE A 441 -16.84 19.51 8.22
C ILE A 441 -17.59 20.84 8.41
N ASP A 442 -17.63 21.38 9.62
CA ASP A 442 -18.36 22.62 9.92
C ASP A 442 -17.48 23.86 10.16
N SER A 443 -16.16 23.67 10.04
CA SER A 443 -15.11 24.68 10.14
C SER A 443 -14.99 25.35 11.52
N ASP A 444 -15.24 24.60 12.60
CA ASP A 444 -15.12 25.10 13.97
C ASP A 444 -13.79 24.76 14.67
N GLY A 445 -12.95 23.94 14.02
CA GLY A 445 -11.59 23.59 14.45
C GLY A 445 -11.48 22.28 15.24
N ASP A 446 -12.54 21.49 15.34
CA ASP A 446 -12.45 20.08 15.71
C ASP A 446 -12.75 19.14 14.52
N TYR A 447 -12.37 17.87 14.67
CA TYR A 447 -12.56 16.85 13.65
C TYR A 447 -13.88 16.12 13.89
N ASP A 448 -14.82 16.24 12.95
CA ASP A 448 -16.09 15.50 12.92
C ASP A 448 -15.93 14.08 12.37
N GLN A 449 -14.91 13.90 11.52
CA GLN A 449 -14.63 12.68 10.78
C GLN A 449 -13.13 12.43 10.71
N LEU A 450 -12.76 11.15 10.64
CA LEU A 450 -11.38 10.70 10.45
C LEU A 450 -11.27 9.85 9.19
N TYR A 451 -10.10 9.90 8.57
CA TYR A 451 -9.79 9.22 7.32
C TYR A 451 -8.50 8.43 7.52
N THR A 452 -8.60 7.10 7.60
CA THR A 452 -7.43 6.21 7.74
C THR A 452 -6.88 5.84 6.36
N TYR A 453 -5.58 5.59 6.32
CA TYR A 453 -4.84 5.18 5.12
C TYR A 453 -5.17 3.75 4.75
N GLY A 454 -5.31 3.54 3.45
CA GLY A 454 -5.77 2.28 2.91
C GLY A 454 -7.23 1.98 3.26
N ALA A 455 -7.85 1.19 2.39
CA ALA A 455 -9.17 0.66 2.68
C ALA A 455 -9.05 -0.77 3.21
N ARG A 456 -7.85 -1.31 3.49
CA ARG A 456 -7.64 -2.68 4.00
C ARG A 456 -8.47 -3.74 3.24
N SER A 457 -8.57 -3.55 1.93
CA SER A 457 -9.49 -4.25 1.04
C SER A 457 -8.93 -4.30 -0.38
N PHE A 458 -9.65 -4.94 -1.28
CA PHE A 458 -9.48 -4.69 -2.71
C PHE A 458 -10.85 -4.32 -3.28
N SER A 459 -10.85 -3.53 -4.36
CA SER A 459 -12.07 -3.01 -4.97
C SER A 459 -12.17 -3.36 -6.45
N ILE A 460 -13.39 -3.42 -6.97
CA ILE A 460 -13.69 -3.53 -8.40
C ILE A 460 -14.50 -2.30 -8.83
N TRP A 461 -14.06 -1.67 -9.91
CA TRP A 461 -14.65 -0.48 -10.50
C TRP A 461 -15.12 -0.77 -11.92
N ASP A 462 -16.15 -0.07 -12.39
CA ASP A 462 -16.49 -0.06 -13.81
C ASP A 462 -15.53 0.84 -14.61
N ALA A 463 -15.58 0.76 -15.94
CA ALA A 463 -14.73 1.55 -16.83
C ALA A 463 -14.96 3.09 -16.75
N SER A 464 -15.92 3.56 -15.95
CA SER A 464 -16.15 4.99 -15.66
C SER A 464 -15.67 5.40 -14.26
N GLY A 465 -15.03 4.49 -13.52
CA GLY A 465 -14.56 4.72 -12.15
C GLY A 465 -15.63 4.62 -11.08
N ASN A 466 -16.78 3.97 -11.34
CA ASN A 466 -17.78 3.75 -10.29
C ASN A 466 -17.52 2.43 -9.56
N LEU A 467 -17.61 2.44 -8.23
CA LEU A 467 -17.46 1.25 -7.39
C LEU A 467 -18.54 0.20 -7.71
N VAL A 468 -18.10 -1.04 -7.95
CA VAL A 468 -18.94 -2.21 -8.24
C VAL A 468 -18.93 -3.20 -7.07
N PHE A 469 -17.76 -3.42 -6.49
CA PHE A 469 -17.54 -4.32 -5.36
C PHE A 469 -16.38 -3.80 -4.52
N ASP A 470 -16.46 -4.02 -3.21
CA ASP A 470 -15.35 -3.84 -2.26
C ASP A 470 -15.36 -5.05 -1.32
N SER A 471 -14.19 -5.58 -0.96
CA SER A 471 -14.08 -6.74 -0.06
C SER A 471 -14.43 -6.42 1.40
N GLY A 472 -14.67 -5.15 1.76
CA GLY A 472 -15.12 -4.76 3.08
C GLY A 472 -14.06 -5.00 4.14
N ASP A 473 -14.36 -5.87 5.10
CA ASP A 473 -13.45 -6.33 6.16
C ASP A 473 -13.06 -7.81 6.00
N GLU A 474 -13.24 -8.39 4.81
CA GLU A 474 -12.94 -9.81 4.60
C GLU A 474 -11.48 -10.14 4.85
N ILE A 475 -10.54 -9.28 4.42
CA ILE A 475 -9.10 -9.48 4.59
C ILE A 475 -8.75 -9.55 6.09
N GLU A 476 -9.09 -8.49 6.84
CA GLU A 476 -8.96 -8.40 8.31
C GLU A 476 -9.54 -9.62 9.02
N ARG A 477 -10.77 -10.00 8.69
CA ARG A 477 -11.45 -11.11 9.37
C ARG A 477 -10.85 -12.47 9.05
N ILE A 478 -10.36 -12.67 7.83
CA ILE A 478 -9.78 -13.94 7.40
C ILE A 478 -8.42 -14.12 8.05
N THR A 479 -7.54 -13.11 8.00
CA THR A 479 -6.22 -13.19 8.62
C THR A 479 -6.36 -13.34 10.15
N ALA A 480 -7.27 -12.61 10.78
CA ALA A 480 -7.59 -12.78 12.20
C ALA A 480 -8.04 -14.20 12.55
N ALA A 481 -8.91 -14.80 11.71
CA ALA A 481 -9.42 -16.14 11.94
C ALA A 481 -8.35 -17.24 11.77
N ILE A 482 -7.34 -17.00 10.92
CA ILE A 482 -6.26 -17.94 10.63
C ILE A 482 -5.14 -17.81 11.66
N TYR A 483 -4.74 -16.59 12.01
CA TYR A 483 -3.53 -16.32 12.80
C TYR A 483 -3.77 -15.98 14.26
N GLY A 484 -4.98 -15.59 14.66
CA GLY A 484 -5.30 -15.29 16.05
C GLY A 484 -4.39 -14.21 16.63
N GLU A 485 -3.56 -14.56 17.61
CA GLU A 485 -2.60 -13.64 18.24
C GLU A 485 -1.48 -13.16 17.29
N ALA A 486 -1.25 -13.85 16.17
CA ALA A 486 -0.30 -13.42 15.13
C ALA A 486 -0.99 -12.67 13.97
N PHE A 487 -2.17 -12.11 14.20
CA PHE A 487 -2.85 -11.24 13.24
C PHE A 487 -2.09 -9.92 13.04
N ASN A 488 -2.19 -9.29 11.87
CA ASN A 488 -1.58 -7.99 11.55
C ASN A 488 -0.13 -7.82 12.06
N ASN A 489 0.72 -8.80 11.75
CA ASN A 489 2.16 -8.65 11.95
C ASN A 489 2.73 -7.65 10.94
N ASP A 490 3.67 -6.83 11.39
CA ASP A 490 4.55 -6.04 10.53
C ASP A 490 5.51 -6.96 9.73
N GLU A 491 6.17 -6.51 8.66
CA GLU A 491 7.12 -7.36 7.90
C GLU A 491 8.45 -7.62 8.60
N ASP A 492 8.86 -6.67 9.46
CA ASP A 492 10.18 -6.61 10.08
C ASP A 492 10.24 -7.26 11.48
N GLU A 493 9.10 -7.80 11.94
CA GLU A 493 9.01 -8.55 13.17
C GLU A 493 7.94 -9.65 13.12
N ASN A 494 8.11 -10.64 14.00
CA ASN A 494 7.05 -11.58 14.30
C ASN A 494 6.47 -11.19 15.66
N GLU A 495 5.65 -10.16 15.68
CA GLU A 495 4.84 -9.71 16.81
C GLU A 495 3.46 -9.36 16.25
N GLY A 496 2.41 -10.01 16.74
CA GLY A 496 1.07 -9.74 16.24
C GLY A 496 0.54 -8.40 16.71
N ASP A 497 -0.43 -7.89 15.96
CA ASP A 497 -1.17 -6.65 16.19
C ASP A 497 -0.37 -5.36 15.96
N THR A 498 0.92 -5.47 15.66
CA THR A 498 1.83 -4.33 15.51
C THR A 498 1.48 -3.42 14.35
N ARG A 499 0.67 -3.92 13.40
CA ARG A 499 0.20 -3.15 12.24
C ARG A 499 -1.25 -2.66 12.32
N SER A 500 -1.97 -2.98 13.40
CA SER A 500 -3.39 -2.62 13.55
C SER A 500 -3.63 -1.12 13.68
N ASP A 501 -2.69 -0.36 14.25
CA ASP A 501 -2.77 1.11 14.38
C ASP A 501 -2.52 1.86 13.06
N ALA A 502 -2.21 1.17 11.97
CA ALA A 502 -1.86 1.79 10.69
C ALA A 502 -2.78 1.32 9.56
N LYS A 503 -2.22 0.74 8.49
CA LYS A 503 -2.96 0.28 7.30
C LYS A 503 -3.34 -1.22 7.39
N GLY A 504 -3.04 -1.89 8.52
CA GLY A 504 -3.46 -3.27 8.81
C GLY A 504 -2.76 -4.31 7.93
N PRO A 505 -3.47 -5.13 7.14
CA PRO A 505 -2.84 -6.17 6.32
C PRO A 505 -2.19 -5.67 5.02
N GLU A 506 -2.44 -4.43 4.58
CA GLU A 506 -1.87 -3.80 3.36
C GLU A 506 -1.97 -4.63 2.07
N PRO A 507 -3.13 -4.62 1.40
CA PRO A 507 -3.30 -5.27 0.12
C PRO A 507 -2.61 -4.47 -0.99
N GLU A 508 -1.46 -4.97 -1.46
CA GLU A 508 -0.51 -4.25 -2.32
C GLU A 508 -0.45 -4.87 -3.72
N ALA A 509 0.20 -6.03 -3.83
CA ALA A 509 0.32 -6.70 -5.12
C ALA A 509 -1.03 -7.21 -5.67
N LEU A 510 -1.23 -7.08 -6.99
CA LEU A 510 -2.41 -7.61 -7.67
C LEU A 510 -2.09 -8.30 -9.00
N ALA A 511 -2.66 -9.49 -9.19
CA ALA A 511 -2.68 -10.17 -10.49
C ALA A 511 -4.05 -10.77 -10.79
N ILE A 512 -4.40 -10.82 -12.08
CA ILE A 512 -5.62 -11.48 -12.55
C ILE A 512 -5.25 -12.65 -13.46
N GLY A 513 -5.86 -13.80 -13.21
CA GLY A 513 -5.65 -15.02 -13.97
C GLY A 513 -6.92 -15.79 -14.25
N VAL A 514 -6.88 -16.69 -15.22
CA VAL A 514 -7.96 -17.65 -15.47
C VAL A 514 -7.47 -19.05 -15.15
N VAL A 515 -8.14 -19.72 -14.22
CA VAL A 515 -7.90 -21.12 -13.88
C VAL A 515 -9.21 -21.88 -14.09
N GLY A 516 -9.18 -22.90 -14.94
CA GLY A 516 -10.40 -23.58 -15.36
C GLY A 516 -11.37 -22.63 -16.08
N GLU A 517 -12.59 -22.50 -15.55
CA GLU A 517 -13.60 -21.55 -16.05
C GLU A 517 -13.68 -20.27 -15.20
N ARG A 518 -12.86 -20.15 -14.14
CA ARG A 518 -12.93 -19.05 -13.16
C ARG A 518 -11.90 -17.98 -13.47
N THR A 519 -12.32 -16.73 -13.49
CA THR A 519 -11.43 -15.56 -13.43
C THR A 519 -11.15 -15.26 -11.97
N LEU A 520 -9.87 -15.28 -11.60
CA LEU A 520 -9.41 -15.10 -10.23
C LEU A 520 -8.61 -13.80 -10.10
N ALA A 521 -8.83 -13.08 -9.00
CA ALA A 521 -7.93 -12.06 -8.51
C ALA A 521 -7.03 -12.68 -7.43
N PHE A 522 -5.74 -12.44 -7.55
CA PHE A 522 -4.72 -12.75 -6.56
C PHE A 522 -4.30 -11.42 -5.93
N VAL A 523 -4.50 -11.28 -4.63
CA VAL A 523 -4.23 -10.06 -3.86
C VAL A 523 -3.14 -10.37 -2.83
N GLY A 524 -1.96 -9.80 -3.00
CA GLY A 524 -0.84 -9.91 -2.06
C GLY A 524 -1.04 -8.97 -0.88
N LEU A 525 -0.57 -9.39 0.29
CA LEU A 525 -0.62 -8.60 1.52
C LEU A 525 0.82 -8.28 1.94
N GLU A 526 1.20 -7.01 1.89
CA GLU A 526 2.57 -6.57 2.12
C GLU A 526 3.03 -6.90 3.55
N ARG A 527 2.23 -6.47 4.54
CA ARG A 527 2.51 -6.67 5.97
C ARG A 527 2.22 -8.09 6.41
N MET A 528 0.96 -8.40 6.71
CA MET A 528 0.53 -9.73 7.19
C MET A 528 1.04 -10.90 6.31
N GLY A 529 1.34 -10.63 5.04
CA GLY A 529 1.97 -11.58 4.15
C GLY A 529 0.97 -12.48 3.46
N GLY A 530 1.44 -13.18 2.44
CA GLY A 530 0.67 -14.16 1.70
C GLY A 530 -0.26 -13.54 0.66
N ILE A 531 -1.02 -14.42 0.00
CA ILE A 531 -1.83 -14.09 -1.18
C ILE A 531 -3.23 -14.63 -0.99
N MET A 532 -4.21 -13.74 -1.08
CA MET A 532 -5.63 -14.07 -1.11
C MET A 532 -6.10 -14.30 -2.54
N ILE A 533 -6.96 -15.31 -2.72
CA ILE A 533 -7.58 -15.64 -4.00
C ILE A 533 -9.07 -15.33 -3.91
N TYR A 534 -9.57 -14.53 -4.85
CA TYR A 534 -10.99 -14.22 -5.01
C TYR A 534 -11.48 -14.62 -6.39
N ASP A 535 -12.66 -15.23 -6.46
CA ASP A 535 -13.35 -15.47 -7.73
C ASP A 535 -14.11 -14.21 -8.14
N ILE A 536 -13.64 -13.60 -9.23
CA ILE A 536 -14.19 -12.38 -9.83
C ILE A 536 -14.87 -12.66 -11.18
N SER A 537 -15.15 -13.93 -11.51
CA SER A 537 -15.85 -14.35 -12.76
C SER A 537 -17.17 -13.62 -12.98
N ASN A 538 -17.77 -13.10 -11.91
CA ASN A 538 -18.84 -12.12 -11.97
C ASN A 538 -18.49 -10.95 -11.03
N PRO A 539 -18.21 -9.73 -11.52
CA PRO A 539 -17.83 -8.59 -10.69
C PRO A 539 -18.92 -8.20 -9.67
N PHE A 540 -20.18 -8.62 -9.90
CA PHE A 540 -21.30 -8.34 -9.00
C PHE A 540 -21.59 -9.48 -8.00
N ASN A 541 -20.77 -10.54 -8.00
CA ASN A 541 -20.88 -11.68 -7.10
C ASN A 541 -19.49 -12.28 -6.89
N VAL A 542 -18.62 -11.49 -6.27
CA VAL A 542 -17.27 -11.88 -5.88
C VAL A 542 -17.33 -12.78 -4.65
N SER A 543 -16.41 -13.72 -4.54
CA SER A 543 -16.29 -14.57 -3.35
C SER A 543 -14.85 -14.96 -3.08
N PHE A 544 -14.43 -14.91 -1.82
CA PHE A 544 -13.19 -15.51 -1.36
C PHE A 544 -13.09 -17.00 -1.72
N VAL A 545 -11.89 -17.43 -2.10
CA VAL A 545 -11.59 -18.79 -2.56
C VAL A 545 -10.61 -19.47 -1.62
N ASP A 546 -9.43 -18.87 -1.42
CA ASP A 546 -8.35 -19.43 -0.62
C ASP A 546 -7.34 -18.36 -0.21
N TYR A 547 -6.49 -18.69 0.76
CA TYR A 547 -5.37 -17.84 1.18
C TYR A 547 -4.17 -18.73 1.50
N PHE A 548 -3.01 -18.38 0.96
CA PHE A 548 -1.76 -19.10 1.19
C PHE A 548 -0.65 -18.12 1.55
N ASN A 549 0.23 -18.55 2.47
CA ASN A 549 1.31 -17.73 2.98
C ASN A 549 2.55 -18.60 3.22
N ASN A 550 3.71 -18.14 2.75
CA ASN A 550 5.01 -18.78 3.00
C ASN A 550 5.87 -17.89 3.89
N ARG A 551 5.32 -17.47 5.02
CA ARG A 551 5.95 -16.58 6.00
C ARG A 551 5.83 -17.20 7.40
N GLY A 552 6.92 -17.16 8.17
CA GLY A 552 6.90 -17.51 9.59
C GLY A 552 6.21 -16.42 10.41
N VAL A 553 5.44 -16.81 11.43
CA VAL A 553 4.63 -15.88 12.26
C VAL A 553 4.68 -16.21 13.75
N ILE A 554 5.57 -17.11 14.17
CA ILE A 554 5.75 -17.42 15.59
C ILE A 554 6.42 -16.23 16.28
N GLU A 555 5.76 -15.73 17.34
CA GLU A 555 6.24 -14.59 18.11
C GLU A 555 7.71 -14.74 18.55
N GLY A 556 8.52 -13.73 18.22
CA GLY A 556 9.95 -13.67 18.57
C GLY A 556 10.85 -14.71 17.87
N ALA A 557 10.34 -15.47 16.91
CA ALA A 557 11.15 -16.30 16.02
C ALA A 557 11.85 -15.46 14.94
N ASP A 558 12.91 -16.02 14.34
CA ASP A 558 13.59 -15.38 13.20
C ASP A 558 12.60 -15.21 12.04
N ILE A 559 12.67 -14.06 11.36
CA ILE A 559 11.85 -13.78 10.19
C ILE A 559 12.32 -14.68 9.03
N THR A 560 11.38 -15.40 8.42
CA THR A 560 11.66 -16.42 7.42
C THR A 560 10.59 -16.45 6.34
N GLY A 561 10.96 -16.96 5.17
CA GLY A 561 10.04 -17.13 4.05
C GLY A 561 10.01 -15.95 3.09
N ASP A 562 8.82 -15.64 2.59
CA ASP A 562 8.54 -14.62 1.58
C ASP A 562 7.78 -13.45 2.25
N LEU A 563 8.34 -12.24 2.15
CA LEU A 563 7.89 -11.03 2.86
C LEU A 563 7.60 -9.91 1.87
N ALA A 564 6.54 -9.13 2.13
CA ALA A 564 6.11 -8.01 1.29
C ALA A 564 5.94 -8.37 -0.19
N PRO A 565 4.90 -9.15 -0.56
CA PRO A 565 4.56 -9.38 -1.96
C PRO A 565 4.24 -8.05 -2.65
N GLU A 566 4.97 -7.75 -3.73
CA GLU A 566 4.99 -6.44 -4.39
C GLU A 566 4.53 -6.55 -5.85
N GLY A 567 5.31 -7.24 -6.68
CA GLY A 567 4.95 -7.55 -8.05
C GLY A 567 4.41 -8.96 -8.22
N MET A 568 3.37 -9.12 -9.04
CA MET A 568 2.85 -10.45 -9.42
C MET A 568 2.65 -10.63 -10.91
N LYS A 569 3.01 -11.83 -11.40
CA LYS A 569 2.74 -12.26 -12.77
C LYS A 569 2.06 -13.61 -12.83
N PHE A 570 0.81 -13.61 -13.28
CA PHE A 570 0.10 -14.85 -13.60
C PHE A 570 0.59 -15.45 -14.92
N ILE A 571 0.84 -16.76 -14.91
CA ILE A 571 1.19 -17.59 -16.07
C ILE A 571 0.02 -18.55 -16.33
N PRO A 572 -0.68 -18.43 -17.47
CA PRO A 572 -1.79 -19.33 -17.80
C PRO A 572 -1.36 -20.78 -17.96
N ALA A 573 -2.27 -21.70 -17.59
CA ALA A 573 -2.08 -23.13 -17.83
C ALA A 573 -1.92 -23.45 -19.32
N THR A 574 -1.19 -24.53 -19.62
CA THR A 574 -1.08 -25.13 -20.94
C THR A 574 -1.63 -26.57 -20.92
N ASP A 575 -1.58 -27.28 -22.05
CA ASP A 575 -1.94 -28.71 -22.10
C ASP A 575 -1.05 -29.58 -21.20
N THR A 576 0.15 -29.10 -20.85
CA THR A 576 1.18 -29.87 -20.13
C THR A 576 1.58 -29.29 -18.79
N GLU A 577 1.24 -28.03 -18.52
CA GLU A 577 1.62 -27.30 -17.31
C GLU A 577 0.38 -26.65 -16.70
N LYS A 578 0.30 -26.66 -15.37
CA LYS A 578 -0.77 -25.98 -14.65
C LYS A 578 -0.55 -24.46 -14.68
N ALA A 579 -1.56 -23.72 -14.25
CA ALA A 579 -1.44 -22.28 -14.07
C ALA A 579 -0.42 -22.01 -12.95
N MET A 580 0.32 -20.92 -13.09
CA MET A 580 1.30 -20.51 -12.09
C MET A 580 1.16 -19.03 -11.76
N LEU A 581 1.62 -18.65 -10.57
CA LEU A 581 1.74 -17.26 -10.14
C LEU A 581 3.20 -17.04 -9.71
N VAL A 582 3.87 -16.11 -10.38
CA VAL A 582 5.20 -15.61 -9.98
C VAL A 582 4.97 -14.40 -9.09
N VAL A 583 5.66 -14.36 -7.96
CA VAL A 583 5.51 -13.33 -6.93
C VAL A 583 6.90 -12.81 -6.60
N GLY A 584 7.07 -11.50 -6.73
CA GLY A 584 8.17 -10.73 -6.19
C GLY A 584 7.89 -10.34 -4.75
N ASN A 585 8.87 -10.45 -3.86
CA ASN A 585 8.72 -10.25 -2.42
C ASN A 585 9.87 -9.35 -1.95
N GLU A 586 9.63 -8.04 -1.91
CA GLU A 586 10.68 -7.02 -1.94
C GLU A 586 11.59 -7.00 -0.71
N ILE A 587 11.02 -7.15 0.48
CA ILE A 587 11.77 -7.13 1.75
C ILE A 587 12.61 -8.40 1.90
N SER A 588 12.10 -9.53 1.42
CA SER A 588 12.86 -10.79 1.42
C SER A 588 13.78 -10.97 0.21
N GLY A 589 13.67 -10.08 -0.79
CA GLY A 589 14.34 -10.17 -2.08
C GLY A 589 13.97 -11.44 -2.86
N SER A 590 12.86 -12.10 -2.51
CA SER A 590 12.56 -13.45 -2.98
C SER A 590 11.67 -13.42 -4.21
N VAL A 591 11.94 -14.35 -5.14
CA VAL A 591 11.03 -14.65 -6.25
C VAL A 591 10.46 -16.03 -5.99
N SER A 592 9.16 -16.11 -5.72
CA SER A 592 8.44 -17.36 -5.47
C SER A 592 7.51 -17.70 -6.64
N VAL A 593 7.38 -18.99 -6.97
CA VAL A 593 6.51 -19.47 -8.05
C VAL A 593 5.57 -20.53 -7.51
N TRP A 594 4.29 -20.24 -7.60
CA TRP A 594 3.21 -21.05 -7.07
C TRP A 594 2.43 -21.71 -8.20
N GLU A 595 2.33 -23.02 -8.16
CA GLU A 595 1.39 -23.76 -9.00
C GLU A 595 -0.03 -23.63 -8.43
N ILE A 596 -0.98 -23.19 -9.25
CA ILE A 596 -2.39 -23.00 -8.87
C ILE A 596 -3.25 -24.01 -9.63
N SER A 597 -4.02 -24.83 -8.91
CA SER A 597 -4.97 -25.78 -9.53
C SER A 597 -6.30 -25.87 -8.81
N GLU A 598 -7.37 -26.07 -9.59
CA GLU A 598 -8.68 -26.52 -9.08
C GLU A 598 -8.61 -28.01 -8.70
N GLU A 599 -9.22 -28.40 -7.57
CA GLU A 599 -9.34 -29.80 -7.13
C GLU A 599 -10.40 -30.62 -7.90
#